data_AF-A0A161ZZD6-F1
#
_entry.id   AF-A0A161ZZD6-F1
#
_cell.length_a   1.000
_cell.length_b   1.000
_cell.length_c   1.000
_cell.angle_alpha   90.00
_cell.angle_beta   90.00
_cell.angle_gamma   90.00
#
_symmetry.space_group_name_H-M   'P 1'
#
loop_
_entity.id
_entity.type
_entity.pdbx_description
1 polymer ?
#
loop_
_entity_poly.entity_id
_entity_poly.type
_entity_poly.pdbx_seq_one_letter_code
_entity_poly.pdbx_strand_id
1 'polypeptide(L)'
;MSDLTTTDSATIMDPKPLHPLHQIAENPTHKLLLKQWLKEEELILTRVSNKETQIDSIRKEITQLYCLFFLFHSTSLILLFTTSSSFSGSTKGCQRSWIPSVCSLVCSLGIIWAVRYKTDVEAHLERMLEREKEDGKLLGKCVEELRKKGAEFDLLKEVDALRKAKSLRVESRTVKKWEARDFVTLFFVGVACLVLGLTRVILCN
;
A
#
# COMPACT_ATOMS: atom_id res chain seq x y z
N MET A 1 67.00 48.74 28.51
CA MET A 1 65.86 49.67 28.61
C MET A 1 65.90 50.49 27.33
N SER A 2 65.16 50.20 26.25
CA SER A 2 63.88 49.50 26.16
C SER A 2 63.70 48.92 24.75
N ASP A 3 63.03 47.78 24.70
CA ASP A 3 62.62 46.98 23.54
C ASP A 3 61.52 47.63 22.66
N LEU A 4 61.20 46.90 21.56
CA LEU A 4 59.92 46.82 20.84
C LEU A 4 59.62 47.95 19.82
N THR A 5 59.10 47.71 18.61
CA THR A 5 58.38 46.56 18.08
C THR A 5 58.32 46.66 16.56
N THR A 6 58.64 45.57 15.87
CA THR A 6 58.21 45.27 14.51
C THR A 6 56.68 45.24 14.45
N THR A 7 56.07 46.00 13.54
CA THR A 7 54.63 45.93 13.28
C THR A 7 54.41 45.20 11.96
N ASP A 8 54.29 43.88 12.05
CA ASP A 8 53.81 43.04 10.95
C ASP A 8 52.35 43.39 10.67
N SER A 9 52.10 43.94 9.47
CA SER A 9 50.75 44.12 8.93
C SER A 9 50.21 42.75 8.50
N ALA A 10 49.57 42.05 9.43
CA ALA A 10 48.76 40.88 9.12
C ALA A 10 47.50 41.33 8.37
N THR A 11 47.54 41.26 7.05
CA THR A 11 46.35 41.30 6.19
C THR A 11 45.41 40.19 6.63
N ILE A 12 44.27 40.59 7.18
CA ILE A 12 43.10 39.77 7.51
C ILE A 12 42.69 39.05 6.22
N MET A 13 43.12 37.81 6.06
CA MET A 13 42.56 36.93 5.05
C MET A 13 41.16 36.56 5.53
N ASP A 14 40.12 37.06 4.86
CA ASP A 14 38.78 36.49 4.97
C ASP A 14 38.88 34.98 4.74
N PRO A 15 38.50 34.14 5.73
CA PRO A 15 38.59 32.71 5.57
C PRO A 15 37.66 32.29 4.45
N LYS A 16 38.24 31.66 3.42
CA LYS A 16 37.52 31.02 2.32
C LYS A 16 36.38 30.18 2.91
N PRO A 17 35.11 30.35 2.47
CA PRO A 17 33.99 29.66 3.08
C PRO A 17 34.26 28.15 3.08
N LEU A 18 34.45 27.59 4.28
CA LEU A 18 34.77 26.18 4.44
C LEU A 18 33.64 25.36 3.84
N HIS A 19 34.00 24.30 3.11
CA HIS A 19 33.04 23.41 2.48
C HIS A 19 32.02 22.92 3.54
N PRO A 20 30.71 22.94 3.28
CA PRO A 20 29.66 22.64 4.28
C PRO A 20 29.84 21.29 5.00
N LEU A 21 30.39 20.29 4.31
CA LEU A 21 30.76 18.99 4.89
C LEU A 21 31.83 19.08 6.00
N HIS A 22 32.75 20.05 5.93
CA HIS A 22 33.77 20.29 6.95
C HIS A 22 33.16 20.90 8.22
N GLN A 23 32.20 21.81 8.08
CA GLN A 23 31.44 22.36 9.23
C GLN A 23 30.55 21.30 9.91
N ILE A 24 30.00 20.34 9.15
CA ILE A 24 29.28 19.19 9.72
C ILE A 24 30.24 18.24 10.45
N ALA A 25 31.49 18.13 10.00
CA ALA A 25 32.52 17.31 10.65
C ALA A 25 32.99 17.92 11.99
N GLU A 26 32.96 19.25 12.12
CA GLU A 26 33.28 19.96 13.37
C GLU A 26 32.15 19.93 14.41
N ASN A 27 30.87 19.82 13.99
CA ASN A 27 29.75 19.72 14.92
C ASN A 27 29.34 18.25 15.17
N PRO A 28 29.69 17.65 16.34
CA PRO A 28 29.43 16.23 16.63
C PRO A 28 27.93 15.88 16.62
N THR A 29 27.07 16.85 16.95
CA THR A 29 25.61 16.69 16.98
C THR A 29 25.04 16.50 15.58
N HIS A 30 25.51 17.27 14.60
CA HIS A 30 25.03 17.18 13.21
C HIS A 30 25.53 15.89 12.53
N LYS A 31 26.75 15.45 12.87
CA LYS A 31 27.29 14.16 12.42
C LYS A 31 26.50 12.97 12.96
N LEU A 32 26.11 12.99 14.24
CA LEU A 32 25.30 11.94 14.85
C LEU A 32 23.91 11.88 14.24
N LEU A 33 23.29 13.05 14.05
CA LEU A 33 21.97 13.18 13.49
C LEU A 33 21.91 12.75 12.01
N LEU A 34 22.93 13.10 11.22
CA LEU A 34 23.06 12.60 9.85
C LEU A 34 23.16 11.07 9.82
N LYS A 35 23.94 10.45 10.71
CA LYS A 35 24.02 8.98 10.82
C LYS A 35 22.68 8.38 11.21
N GLN A 36 21.97 9.00 12.16
CA GLN A 36 20.66 8.54 12.60
C GLN A 36 19.62 8.62 11.47
N TRP A 37 19.60 9.72 10.72
CA TRP A 37 18.67 9.91 9.60
C TRP A 37 18.98 8.99 8.42
N LEU A 38 20.25 8.76 8.10
CA LEU A 38 20.62 7.75 7.11
C LEU A 38 20.18 6.35 7.56
N LYS A 39 20.27 6.05 8.87
CA LYS A 39 19.79 4.77 9.37
C LYS A 39 18.26 4.65 9.31
N GLU A 40 17.54 5.71 9.65
CA GLU A 40 16.09 5.75 9.56
C GLU A 40 15.62 5.65 8.09
N GLU A 41 16.35 6.25 7.15
CA GLU A 41 16.10 6.12 5.71
C GLU A 41 16.19 4.66 5.24
N GLU A 42 17.25 3.93 5.62
CA GLU A 42 17.36 2.48 5.34
C GLU A 42 16.17 1.68 5.93
N LEU A 43 15.76 2.01 7.15
CA LEU A 43 14.64 1.34 7.83
C LEU A 43 13.31 1.63 7.12
N ILE A 44 13.09 2.87 6.64
CA ILE A 44 11.91 3.22 5.85
C ILE A 44 11.92 2.49 4.52
N LEU A 45 13.05 2.47 3.81
CA LEU A 45 13.18 1.75 2.53
C LEU A 45 12.87 0.25 2.67
N THR A 46 13.37 -0.37 3.74
CA THR A 46 13.08 -1.77 4.05
C THR A 46 11.58 -1.98 4.32
N ARG A 47 10.94 -1.09 5.09
CA ARG A 47 9.50 -1.17 5.39
C ARG A 47 8.64 -0.96 4.13
N VAL A 48 9.04 -0.05 3.25
CA VAL A 48 8.39 0.20 1.95
C VAL A 48 8.46 -1.05 1.07
N SER A 49 9.64 -1.63 0.90
CA SER A 49 9.84 -2.87 0.12
C SER A 49 9.00 -4.04 0.67
N ASN A 50 8.98 -4.21 1.99
CA ASN A 50 8.17 -5.25 2.63
C ASN A 50 6.66 -5.03 2.41
N LYS A 51 6.18 -3.78 2.43
CA LYS A 51 4.76 -3.48 2.15
C LYS A 51 4.41 -3.68 0.68
N GLU A 52 5.31 -3.33 -0.24
CA GLU A 52 5.11 -3.56 -1.69
C GLU A 52 4.98 -5.05 -1.99
N THR A 53 5.91 -5.86 -1.47
CA THR A 53 5.86 -7.33 -1.62
C THR A 53 4.59 -7.92 -0.98
N GLN A 54 4.15 -7.39 0.16
CA GLN A 54 2.90 -7.80 0.80
C GLN A 54 1.67 -7.46 -0.06
N ILE A 55 1.61 -6.26 -0.65
CA ILE A 55 0.54 -5.85 -1.57
C ILE A 55 0.52 -6.77 -2.78
N ASP A 56 1.67 -7.06 -3.39
CA ASP A 56 1.76 -7.96 -4.54
C ASP A 56 1.31 -9.38 -4.19
N SER A 57 1.61 -9.86 -2.99
CA SER A 57 1.11 -11.15 -2.50
C SER A 57 -0.40 -11.16 -2.39
N ILE A 58 -1.01 -10.12 -1.80
CA ILE A 58 -2.46 -10.02 -1.65
C ILE A 58 -3.15 -9.93 -3.02
N ARG A 59 -2.59 -9.20 -3.98
CA ARG A 59 -3.12 -9.15 -5.36
C ARG A 59 -3.15 -10.52 -6.03
N LYS A 60 -2.11 -11.34 -5.81
CA LYS A 60 -2.08 -12.73 -6.29
C LYS A 60 -3.17 -13.57 -5.63
N GLU A 61 -3.37 -13.45 -4.32
CA GLU A 61 -4.44 -14.15 -3.60
C GLU A 61 -5.84 -13.73 -4.07
N ILE A 62 -6.07 -12.44 -4.32
CA ILE A 62 -7.32 -11.93 -4.89
C ILE A 62 -7.56 -12.55 -6.28
N THR A 63 -6.53 -12.57 -7.13
CA THR A 63 -6.61 -13.19 -8.46
C THR A 63 -6.92 -14.69 -8.35
N GLN A 64 -6.30 -15.39 -7.40
CA GLN A 64 -6.59 -16.79 -7.12
C GLN A 64 -8.05 -17.00 -6.70
N LEU A 65 -8.61 -16.13 -5.85
CA LEU A 65 -10.03 -16.19 -5.48
C LEU A 65 -10.96 -16.00 -6.69
N TYR A 66 -10.60 -15.13 -7.64
CA TYR A 66 -11.34 -14.99 -8.90
C TYR A 66 -11.31 -16.27 -9.72
N CYS A 67 -10.14 -16.87 -9.89
CA CYS A 67 -9.99 -18.15 -10.59
C CYS A 67 -10.82 -19.24 -9.91
N LEU A 68 -10.75 -19.35 -8.58
CA LEU A 68 -11.51 -20.33 -7.80
C LEU A 68 -13.02 -20.16 -7.96
N PHE A 69 -13.52 -18.91 -8.01
CA PHE A 69 -14.93 -18.64 -8.27
C PHE A 69 -15.39 -19.25 -9.60
N PHE A 70 -14.67 -18.95 -10.68
CA PHE A 70 -15.04 -19.46 -12.01
C PHE A 70 -14.86 -20.97 -12.12
N LEU A 71 -13.78 -21.51 -11.58
CA LEU A 71 -13.54 -22.96 -11.58
C LEU A 71 -14.62 -23.71 -10.81
N PHE A 72 -15.03 -23.21 -9.64
CA PHE A 72 -16.11 -23.80 -8.85
C PHE A 72 -17.43 -23.80 -9.62
N HIS A 73 -17.83 -22.66 -10.20
CA HIS A 73 -19.07 -22.58 -10.94
C HIS A 73 -19.06 -23.40 -12.23
N SER A 74 -17.94 -23.40 -12.97
CA SER A 74 -17.78 -24.20 -14.19
C SER A 74 -17.87 -25.70 -13.88
N THR A 75 -17.14 -26.17 -12.88
CA THR A 75 -17.16 -27.59 -12.49
C THR A 75 -18.53 -28.01 -11.95
N SER A 76 -19.18 -27.15 -11.15
CA SER A 76 -20.54 -27.38 -10.66
C SER A 76 -21.55 -27.55 -11.80
N LEU A 77 -21.51 -26.66 -12.80
CA LEU A 77 -22.41 -26.73 -13.95
C LEU A 77 -22.15 -27.97 -14.82
N ILE A 78 -20.89 -28.33 -15.07
CA ILE A 78 -20.53 -29.53 -15.84
C ILE A 78 -21.03 -30.79 -15.12
N LEU A 79 -20.81 -30.89 -13.81
CA LEU A 79 -21.28 -32.00 -12.99
C LEU A 79 -22.80 -32.09 -12.98
N LEU A 80 -23.50 -30.96 -12.81
CA LEU A 80 -24.96 -30.90 -12.86
C LEU A 80 -25.50 -31.33 -14.22
N PHE A 81 -24.91 -30.87 -15.32
CA PHE A 81 -25.31 -31.23 -16.67
C PHE A 81 -25.12 -32.73 -16.94
N THR A 82 -23.95 -33.27 -16.61
CA THR A 82 -23.62 -34.70 -16.78
C THR A 82 -24.52 -35.60 -15.94
N THR A 83 -24.86 -35.15 -14.73
CA THR A 83 -25.78 -35.86 -13.85
C THR A 83 -27.20 -35.80 -14.42
N SER A 84 -27.68 -34.62 -14.83
CA SER A 84 -29.02 -34.44 -15.40
C SER A 84 -29.25 -35.30 -16.65
N SER A 85 -28.26 -35.37 -17.56
CA SER A 85 -28.32 -36.24 -18.74
C SER A 85 -28.43 -37.73 -18.41
N SER A 86 -27.95 -38.15 -17.24
CA SER A 86 -28.01 -39.56 -16.79
C SER A 86 -29.37 -39.94 -16.17
N PHE A 87 -30.17 -38.96 -15.71
CA PHE A 87 -31.43 -39.17 -14.99
C PHE A 87 -32.67 -38.68 -15.75
N SER A 88 -32.59 -38.56 -17.08
CA SER A 88 -33.64 -38.10 -17.99
C SER A 88 -35.02 -38.68 -17.63
N GLY A 89 -35.93 -37.83 -17.13
CA GLY A 89 -37.33 -38.18 -16.85
C GLY A 89 -37.76 -38.19 -15.37
N SER A 90 -36.87 -37.91 -14.41
CA SER A 90 -37.21 -37.90 -12.97
C SER A 90 -37.61 -36.50 -12.45
N THR A 91 -38.88 -36.32 -12.06
CA THR A 91 -39.39 -35.11 -11.36
C THR A 91 -38.69 -34.80 -10.03
N LYS A 92 -37.93 -35.75 -9.49
CA LYS A 92 -37.15 -35.61 -8.24
C LYS A 92 -35.97 -34.65 -8.39
N GLY A 93 -35.43 -34.47 -9.61
CA GLY A 93 -34.31 -33.55 -9.87
C GLY A 93 -34.69 -32.09 -9.59
N CYS A 94 -35.85 -31.66 -10.09
CA CYS A 94 -36.35 -30.31 -9.88
C CYS A 94 -36.77 -30.06 -8.42
N GLN A 95 -37.37 -31.04 -7.72
CA GLN A 95 -37.72 -30.90 -6.30
C GLN A 95 -36.48 -30.74 -5.41
N ARG A 96 -35.35 -31.34 -5.79
CA ARG A 96 -34.11 -31.32 -5.01
C ARG A 96 -33.10 -30.26 -5.49
N SER A 97 -33.50 -29.40 -6.43
CA SER A 97 -32.64 -28.36 -7.01
C SER A 97 -32.18 -27.30 -5.99
N TRP A 98 -32.84 -27.22 -4.83
CA TRP A 98 -32.46 -26.31 -3.76
C TRP A 98 -31.09 -26.68 -3.16
N ILE A 99 -30.69 -27.95 -3.14
CA ILE A 99 -29.40 -28.38 -2.58
C ILE A 99 -28.21 -27.77 -3.36
N PRO A 100 -28.09 -27.99 -4.69
CA PRO A 100 -27.02 -27.36 -5.46
C PRO A 100 -27.15 -25.83 -5.50
N SER A 101 -28.38 -25.30 -5.45
CA SER A 101 -28.59 -23.84 -5.40
C SER A 101 -28.06 -23.22 -4.10
N VAL A 102 -28.38 -23.79 -2.93
CA VAL A 102 -27.91 -23.29 -1.63
C VAL A 102 -26.40 -23.47 -1.49
N CYS A 103 -25.86 -24.61 -1.90
CA CYS A 103 -24.41 -24.84 -1.91
C CYS A 103 -23.70 -23.81 -2.79
N SER A 104 -24.18 -23.60 -4.01
CA SER A 104 -23.63 -22.61 -4.93
C SER A 104 -23.69 -21.20 -4.33
N LEU A 105 -24.83 -20.80 -3.77
CA LEU A 105 -25.02 -19.49 -3.15
C LEU A 105 -24.06 -19.26 -1.98
N VAL A 106 -23.93 -20.23 -1.06
CA VAL A 106 -23.04 -20.12 0.11
C VAL A 106 -21.59 -20.02 -0.33
N CYS A 107 -21.16 -20.84 -1.29
CA CYS A 107 -19.81 -20.76 -1.86
C CYS A 107 -19.55 -19.42 -2.55
N SER A 108 -20.49 -18.92 -3.35
CA SER A 108 -20.36 -17.59 -3.99
C SER A 108 -20.24 -16.48 -2.96
N LEU A 109 -21.09 -16.47 -1.93
CA LEU A 109 -21.04 -15.47 -0.87
C LEU A 109 -19.72 -15.52 -0.10
N GLY A 110 -19.22 -16.72 0.22
CA GLY A 110 -17.93 -16.91 0.87
C GLY A 110 -16.76 -16.35 0.05
N ILE A 111 -16.72 -16.63 -1.26
CA ILE A 111 -15.66 -16.12 -2.14
C ILE A 111 -15.78 -14.61 -2.33
N ILE A 112 -16.99 -14.08 -2.56
CA ILE A 112 -17.23 -12.64 -2.68
C ILE A 112 -16.78 -11.91 -1.42
N TRP A 113 -17.13 -12.44 -0.24
CA TRP A 113 -16.71 -11.88 1.04
C TRP A 113 -15.18 -11.92 1.21
N ALA A 114 -14.52 -13.03 0.85
CA ALA A 114 -13.06 -13.13 0.90
C ALA A 114 -12.38 -12.11 -0.04
N VAL A 115 -12.91 -11.94 -1.25
CA VAL A 115 -12.46 -10.91 -2.20
C VAL A 115 -12.62 -9.52 -1.58
N ARG A 116 -13.80 -9.18 -1.05
CA ARG A 116 -14.07 -7.89 -0.40
C ARG A 116 -13.02 -7.59 0.67
N TYR A 117 -12.86 -8.54 1.58
CA TYR A 117 -11.95 -8.44 2.70
C TYR A 117 -10.50 -8.22 2.23
N LYS A 118 -10.00 -9.06 1.32
CA LYS A 118 -8.62 -8.95 0.81
C LYS A 118 -8.39 -7.63 0.08
N THR A 119 -9.36 -7.19 -0.71
CA THR A 119 -9.27 -5.90 -1.40
C THR A 119 -9.22 -4.76 -0.37
N ASP A 120 -10.00 -4.81 0.72
CA ASP A 120 -10.00 -3.78 1.78
C ASP A 120 -8.67 -3.72 2.53
N VAL A 121 -8.08 -4.90 2.80
CA VAL A 121 -6.73 -5.01 3.34
C VAL A 121 -5.70 -4.42 2.38
N GLU A 122 -5.78 -4.71 1.08
CA GLU A 122 -4.91 -4.13 0.05
C GLU A 122 -4.96 -2.60 0.08
N ALA A 123 -6.16 -2.00 0.02
CA ALA A 123 -6.28 -0.54 0.07
C ALA A 123 -5.81 0.05 1.41
N HIS A 124 -5.97 -0.67 2.51
CA HIS A 124 -5.39 -0.23 3.77
C HIS A 124 -3.86 -0.21 3.70
N LEU A 125 -3.24 -1.26 3.16
CA LEU A 125 -1.79 -1.35 2.99
C LEU A 125 -1.25 -0.31 2.02
N GLU A 126 -1.93 -0.05 0.90
CA GLU A 126 -1.56 1.01 -0.05
C GLU A 126 -1.57 2.38 0.62
N ARG A 127 -2.58 2.67 1.47
CA ARG A 127 -2.60 3.92 2.24
C ARG A 127 -1.47 4.01 3.24
N MET A 128 -1.07 2.90 3.87
CA MET A 128 0.06 2.86 4.80
C MET A 128 1.39 3.03 4.06
N LEU A 129 1.55 2.38 2.91
CA LEU A 129 2.70 2.50 2.02
C LEU A 129 2.89 3.95 1.56
N GLU A 130 1.82 4.60 1.12
CA GLU A 130 1.88 6.00 0.67
C GLU A 130 2.38 6.93 1.79
N ARG A 131 1.88 6.74 3.02
CA ARG A 131 2.34 7.51 4.19
C ARG A 131 3.82 7.28 4.49
N GLU A 132 4.29 6.04 4.42
CA GLU A 132 5.71 5.74 4.64
C GLU A 132 6.60 6.29 3.52
N LYS A 133 6.15 6.25 2.26
CA LYS A 133 6.86 6.87 1.13
C LYS A 133 6.95 8.38 1.28
N GLU A 134 5.86 9.02 1.71
CA GLU A 134 5.87 10.45 2.02
C GLU A 134 6.84 10.77 3.16
N ASP A 135 6.83 9.99 4.24
CA ASP A 135 7.76 10.18 5.37
C ASP A 135 9.23 9.97 4.96
N GLY A 136 9.52 8.96 4.14
CA GLY A 136 10.86 8.76 3.57
C GLY A 136 11.29 9.91 2.68
N LYS A 137 10.40 10.45 1.84
CA LYS A 137 10.68 11.61 0.99
C LYS A 137 10.96 12.87 1.81
N LEU A 138 10.24 13.08 2.90
CA LEU A 138 10.48 14.21 3.80
C LEU A 138 11.84 14.08 4.50
N LEU A 139 12.17 12.87 4.99
CA LEU A 139 13.46 12.60 5.61
C LEU A 139 14.62 12.82 4.63
N GLY A 140 14.51 12.33 3.39
CA GLY A 140 15.51 12.55 2.35
C GLY A 140 15.76 14.04 2.08
N LYS A 141 14.70 14.86 2.02
CA LYS A 141 14.84 16.32 1.90
C LYS A 141 15.54 16.95 3.09
N CYS A 142 15.23 16.51 4.32
CA CYS A 142 15.93 16.98 5.52
C CYS A 142 17.43 16.63 5.47
N VAL A 143 17.78 15.42 5.01
CA VAL A 143 19.17 14.98 4.85
C VAL A 143 19.90 15.83 3.81
N GLU A 144 19.26 16.13 2.66
CA GLU A 144 19.82 17.01 1.62
C GLU A 144 20.03 18.44 2.14
N GLU A 145 19.04 19.02 2.83
CA GLU A 145 19.14 20.36 3.40
C GLU A 145 20.20 20.43 4.51
N LEU A 146 20.30 19.41 5.37
CA LEU A 146 21.36 19.31 6.38
C LEU A 146 22.75 19.25 5.72
N ARG A 147 22.90 18.48 4.64
CA ARG A 147 24.16 18.41 3.86
C ARG A 147 24.51 19.75 3.20
N LYS A 148 23.51 20.54 2.82
CA LYS A 148 23.69 21.83 2.14
C LYS A 148 23.97 22.97 3.12
N LYS A 149 23.23 23.07 4.22
CA LYS A 149 23.31 24.15 5.22
C LYS A 149 24.35 23.94 6.31
N GLY A 150 24.71 22.68 6.59
CA GLY A 150 25.75 22.35 7.57
C GLY A 150 25.46 22.89 8.97
N ALA A 151 26.22 23.88 9.42
CA ALA A 151 26.10 24.48 10.76
C ALA A 151 24.88 25.42 10.91
N GLU A 152 24.31 25.91 9.82
CA GLU A 152 23.16 26.83 9.83
C GLU A 152 21.80 26.10 9.90
N PHE A 153 21.80 24.77 9.96
CA PHE A 153 20.58 23.98 9.99
C PHE A 153 19.89 24.07 11.37
N ASP A 154 18.75 24.75 11.42
CA ASP A 154 17.90 24.78 12.62
C ASP A 154 16.89 23.63 12.61
N LEU A 155 17.19 22.61 13.42
CA LEU A 155 16.40 21.39 13.53
C LEU A 155 14.94 21.63 13.89
N LEU A 156 14.71 22.55 14.83
CA LEU A 156 13.38 22.78 15.38
C LEU A 156 12.51 23.50 14.36
N LYS A 157 13.08 24.48 13.65
CA LYS A 157 12.34 25.26 12.66
C LYS A 157 11.97 24.45 11.42
N GLU A 158 12.90 23.66 10.89
CA GLU A 158 12.68 22.93 9.63
C GLU A 158 11.81 21.68 9.82
N VAL A 159 12.05 20.90 10.87
CA VAL A 159 11.25 19.70 11.17
C VAL A 159 9.82 20.09 11.55
N ASP A 160 9.62 21.19 12.30
CA ASP A 160 8.29 21.60 12.73
C ASP A 160 7.49 22.25 11.58
N ALA A 161 8.15 22.97 10.66
CA ALA A 161 7.53 23.44 9.41
C ALA A 161 7.03 22.26 8.54
N LEU A 162 7.83 21.19 8.43
CA LEU A 162 7.44 19.98 7.70
C LEU A 162 6.31 19.21 8.40
N ARG A 163 6.34 19.11 9.73
CA ARG A 163 5.26 18.50 10.53
C ARG A 163 3.94 19.26 10.36
N LYS A 164 4.00 20.59 10.37
CA LYS A 164 2.83 21.46 10.14
C LYS A 164 2.27 21.30 8.71
N ALA A 165 3.13 21.20 7.70
CA ALA A 165 2.72 20.92 6.32
C ALA A 165 2.07 19.54 6.17
N LYS A 166 2.55 18.51 6.89
CA LYS A 166 1.93 17.18 6.94
C LYS A 166 0.53 17.22 7.57
N SER A 167 0.37 17.95 8.68
CA SER A 167 -0.92 18.10 9.39
C SER A 167 -2.03 18.64 8.49
N LEU A 168 -1.72 19.70 7.72
CA LEU A 168 -2.72 20.37 6.86
C LEU A 168 -3.17 19.49 5.69
N ARG A 169 -2.31 18.59 5.20
CA ARG A 169 -2.62 17.72 4.06
C ARG A 169 -3.54 16.56 4.43
N VAL A 170 -3.44 16.06 5.68
CA VAL A 170 -4.27 14.98 6.21
C VAL A 170 -5.76 15.37 6.24
N GLU A 171 -6.07 16.65 6.44
CA GLU A 171 -7.44 17.17 6.54
C GLU A 171 -8.17 17.24 5.18
N SER A 172 -7.44 17.20 4.06
CA SER A 172 -7.98 17.43 2.72
C SER A 172 -8.47 16.20 1.95
N ARG A 173 -8.43 14.99 2.53
CA ARG A 173 -8.82 13.77 1.81
C ARG A 173 -10.35 13.61 1.73
N THR A 174 -10.89 14.04 0.58
CA THR A 174 -12.32 14.06 0.23
C THR A 174 -13.01 12.69 0.17
N VAL A 175 -14.33 12.74 0.36
CA VAL A 175 -15.31 11.64 0.48
C VAL A 175 -15.29 10.66 -0.70
N LYS A 176 -15.42 9.38 -0.34
CA LYS A 176 -15.36 8.19 -1.21
C LYS A 176 -16.42 8.23 -2.31
N LYS A 177 -16.01 8.48 -3.56
CA LYS A 177 -16.79 8.13 -4.76
C LYS A 177 -16.79 6.61 -4.95
N TRP A 178 -17.78 6.08 -5.66
CA TRP A 178 -17.85 4.66 -6.02
C TRP A 178 -16.51 4.21 -6.59
N GLU A 179 -15.89 3.23 -5.94
CA GLU A 179 -14.59 2.71 -6.37
C GLU A 179 -14.82 1.60 -7.41
N ALA A 180 -13.87 1.39 -8.34
CA ALA A 180 -13.90 0.28 -9.31
C ALA A 180 -14.16 -1.10 -8.65
N ARG A 181 -13.87 -1.20 -7.36
CA ARG A 181 -14.07 -2.35 -6.49
C ARG A 181 -15.54 -2.70 -6.29
N ASP A 182 -16.46 -1.74 -6.35
CA ASP A 182 -17.90 -2.02 -6.22
C ASP A 182 -18.46 -2.70 -7.47
N PHE A 183 -17.98 -2.31 -8.66
CA PHE A 183 -18.27 -3.00 -9.92
C PHE A 183 -17.76 -4.45 -9.91
N VAL A 184 -16.54 -4.64 -9.37
CA VAL A 184 -16.02 -5.86 -8.74
C VAL A 184 -17.07 -6.92 -8.36
N THR A 185 -17.77 -6.58 -7.28
CA THR A 185 -18.78 -7.39 -6.59
C THR A 185 -19.98 -7.59 -7.46
N LEU A 186 -20.47 -6.51 -8.07
CA LEU A 186 -21.73 -6.53 -8.78
C LEU A 186 -21.64 -7.52 -9.93
N PHE A 187 -20.48 -7.58 -10.59
CA PHE A 187 -20.17 -8.60 -11.57
C PHE A 187 -20.23 -10.02 -10.97
N PHE A 188 -19.52 -10.30 -9.86
CA PHE A 188 -19.56 -11.63 -9.24
C PHE A 188 -20.95 -12.04 -8.75
N VAL A 189 -21.71 -11.10 -8.18
CA VAL A 189 -23.11 -11.32 -7.78
C VAL A 189 -23.97 -11.64 -9.00
N GLY A 190 -23.81 -10.89 -10.10
CA GLY A 190 -24.50 -11.15 -11.35
C GLY A 190 -24.22 -12.54 -11.92
N VAL A 191 -22.96 -12.96 -11.94
CA VAL A 191 -22.56 -14.31 -12.38
C VAL A 191 -23.15 -15.37 -11.45
N ALA A 192 -23.11 -15.19 -10.13
CA ALA A 192 -23.70 -16.13 -9.18
C ALA A 192 -25.21 -16.28 -9.41
N CYS A 193 -25.94 -15.18 -9.60
CA CYS A 193 -27.37 -15.21 -9.94
C CYS A 193 -27.65 -15.94 -11.25
N LEU A 194 -26.83 -15.71 -12.29
CA LEU A 194 -26.93 -16.41 -13.56
C LEU A 194 -26.72 -17.92 -13.39
N VAL A 195 -25.73 -18.36 -12.62
CA VAL A 195 -25.48 -19.78 -12.35
C VAL A 195 -26.64 -20.44 -11.60
N LEU A 196 -27.29 -19.72 -10.67
CA LEU A 196 -28.49 -20.21 -10.00
C LEU A 196 -29.66 -20.40 -10.98
N GLY A 197 -29.85 -19.46 -11.92
CA GLY A 197 -30.82 -19.60 -13.00
C GLY A 197 -30.54 -20.81 -13.88
N LEU A 198 -29.30 -20.98 -14.33
CA LEU A 198 -28.88 -22.13 -15.14
C LEU A 198 -29.06 -23.45 -14.40
N THR A 199 -28.74 -23.51 -13.10
CA THR A 199 -28.95 -24.71 -12.27
C THR A 199 -30.42 -25.14 -12.26
N ARG A 200 -31.35 -24.18 -12.21
CA ARG A 200 -32.79 -24.46 -12.31
C ARG A 200 -33.19 -24.96 -13.69
N VAL A 201 -32.71 -24.31 -14.75
CA VAL A 201 -33.00 -24.74 -16.13
C VAL A 201 -32.50 -26.16 -16.38
N ILE A 202 -31.26 -26.49 -15.99
CA ILE A 202 -30.65 -27.82 -16.20
C ILE A 202 -31.39 -28.95 -15.45
N LEU A 203 -31.98 -28.65 -14.28
CA LEU A 203 -32.62 -29.67 -13.43
C LEU A 203 -34.14 -29.77 -13.58
N CYS A 204 -34.79 -28.75 -14.17
CA CYS A 204 -36.25 -28.65 -14.27
C CYS A 204 -36.78 -28.66 -15.71
N ASN A 205 -35.89 -28.65 -16.71
CA ASN A 205 -36.21 -28.77 -18.13
C ASN A 205 -35.52 -30.02 -18.70
#